data_AF-A0A7R9YSS8-F1
#
_entry.id   AF-A0A7R9YSS8-F1
#
_cell.length_a   1.000
_cell.length_b   1.000
_cell.length_c   1.000
_cell.angle_alpha   90.00
_cell.angle_beta   90.00
_cell.angle_gamma   90.00
#
_symmetry.space_group_name_H-M   'P 1'
#
loop_
_entity.id
_entity.type
_entity.pdbx_description
1 polymer ?
#
loop_
_entity_poly.entity_id
_entity_poly.type
_entity_poly.pdbx_seq_one_letter_code
_entity_poly.pdbx_strand_id
1 'polypeptide(L)'
;KQVIQIEMSLRDELQRSDLAALLRKVQEHEREKLMLTLTLQSLQQTYALQGFSWQRDDADEVDVLDPLAVRTCACRQGHHGHASQPEPTEAEFNAAVREAQVALDDHINSINETLEEVRYAEDELGRDV
;
A
#
# COMPACT_ATOMS: atom_id res chain seq x y z
N LYS A 1 -14.63 2.55 -16.62
CA LYS A 1 -15.67 3.54 -17.00
C LYS A 1 -17.08 3.07 -16.64
N GLN A 2 -17.40 1.78 -16.81
CA GLN A 2 -18.71 1.21 -16.49
C GLN A 2 -19.17 1.45 -15.04
N VAL A 3 -18.31 1.27 -14.03
CA VAL A 3 -18.73 1.43 -12.62
C VAL A 3 -19.09 2.88 -12.26
N ILE A 4 -18.40 3.87 -12.84
CA ILE A 4 -18.74 5.29 -12.67
C ILE A 4 -20.11 5.59 -13.28
N GLN A 5 -20.42 4.99 -14.43
CA GLN A 5 -21.73 5.14 -15.05
C GLN A 5 -22.83 4.52 -14.18
N ILE A 6 -22.59 3.34 -13.60
CA ILE A 6 -23.53 2.70 -12.67
C ILE A 6 -23.76 3.58 -11.44
N GLU A 7 -22.69 4.14 -10.85
CA GLU A 7 -22.79 5.05 -9.71
C GLU A 7 -23.61 6.32 -10.05
N MET A 8 -23.40 6.88 -11.24
CA MET A 8 -24.17 8.03 -11.73
C MET A 8 -25.64 7.68 -11.94
N SER A 9 -25.94 6.56 -12.60
CA SER A 9 -27.33 6.12 -12.82
C SER A 9 -28.04 5.80 -11.49
N LEU A 10 -27.36 5.20 -10.52
CA LEU A 10 -27.92 4.98 -9.17
C LEU A 10 -28.32 6.30 -8.51
N ARG A 11 -27.48 7.32 -8.62
CA ARG A 11 -27.70 8.64 -8.02
C ARG A 11 -28.77 9.45 -8.75
N ASP A 12 -28.67 9.55 -10.07
CA ASP A 12 -29.40 10.53 -10.87
C ASP A 12 -30.69 9.95 -11.46
N GLU A 13 -30.68 8.68 -11.90
CA GLU A 13 -31.84 8.04 -12.54
C GLU A 13 -32.71 7.31 -11.52
N LEU A 14 -32.09 6.56 -10.60
CA LEU A 14 -32.79 5.74 -9.61
C LEU A 14 -33.00 6.48 -8.27
N GLN A 15 -32.40 7.65 -8.09
CA GLN A 15 -32.41 8.43 -6.84
C GLN A 15 -31.95 7.64 -5.60
N ARG A 16 -31.21 6.54 -5.80
CA ARG A 16 -30.60 5.69 -4.78
C ARG A 16 -29.18 6.19 -4.47
N SER A 17 -29.12 7.39 -3.90
CA SER A 17 -27.86 8.03 -3.48
C SER A 17 -27.12 7.23 -2.40
N ASP A 18 -27.87 6.47 -1.59
CA ASP A 18 -27.37 5.51 -0.62
C ASP A 18 -26.55 4.39 -1.28
N LEU A 19 -27.09 3.75 -2.32
CA LEU A 19 -26.41 2.68 -3.06
C LEU A 19 -25.19 3.21 -3.83
N ALA A 20 -25.31 4.40 -4.41
CA ALA A 20 -24.18 5.06 -5.05
C ALA A 20 -23.04 5.34 -4.05
N ALA A 21 -23.37 5.72 -2.82
CA ALA A 21 -22.38 5.92 -1.75
C ALA A 21 -21.73 4.60 -1.29
N LEU A 22 -22.50 3.52 -1.16
CA LEU A 22 -21.95 2.19 -0.86
C LEU A 22 -20.97 1.73 -1.95
N LEU A 23 -21.35 1.87 -3.23
CA LEU A 23 -20.48 1.52 -4.35
C LEU A 23 -19.19 2.34 -4.35
N ARG A 24 -19.28 3.65 -4.09
CA ARG A 24 -18.12 4.53 -3.95
C ARG A 24 -17.20 4.07 -2.81
N LYS A 25 -17.77 3.72 -1.65
CA LYS A 25 -17.02 3.26 -0.48
C LYS A 25 -16.26 1.95 -0.76
N VAL A 26 -16.88 0.99 -1.45
CA VAL A 26 -16.18 -0.24 -1.90
C VAL A 26 -14.98 0.11 -2.77
N GLN A 27 -15.17 0.98 -3.78
CA GLN A 27 -14.10 1.39 -4.68
C GLN A 27 -12.94 2.08 -3.96
N GLU A 28 -13.23 2.91 -2.97
CA GLU A 28 -12.21 3.59 -2.17
C GLU A 28 -11.38 2.60 -1.36
N HIS A 29 -12.02 1.64 -0.69
CA HIS A 29 -11.29 0.60 0.04
C HIS A 29 -10.49 -0.31 -0.88
N GLU A 30 -11.02 -0.69 -2.06
CA GLU A 30 -10.26 -1.45 -3.06
C GLU A 30 -9.03 -0.69 -3.55
N ARG A 31 -9.16 0.62 -3.79
CA ARG A 31 -8.04 1.48 -4.18
C ARG A 31 -6.97 1.51 -3.10
N GLU A 32 -7.35 1.74 -1.84
CA GLU A 32 -6.38 1.79 -0.73
C GLU A 32 -5.72 0.44 -0.49
N LYS A 33 -6.48 -0.66 -0.56
CA LYS A 33 -5.94 -2.02 -0.50
C LYS A 33 -4.86 -2.26 -1.56
N LEU A 34 -5.11 -1.84 -2.81
CA LEU A 34 -4.13 -1.97 -3.89
C LEU A 34 -2.87 -1.13 -3.62
N MET A 35 -3.03 0.12 -3.18
CA MET A 35 -1.91 1.02 -2.86
C MET A 35 -1.04 0.46 -1.73
N LEU A 36 -1.66 -0.03 -0.65
CA LEU A 36 -0.95 -0.64 0.48
C LEU A 36 -0.26 -1.94 0.07
N THR A 37 -0.88 -2.74 -0.79
CA THR A 37 -0.26 -3.96 -1.34
C THR A 37 1.01 -3.63 -2.12
N LEU A 38 0.96 -2.61 -3.00
CA LEU A 38 2.15 -2.16 -3.74
C LEU A 38 3.24 -1.61 -2.82
N THR A 39 2.84 -0.89 -1.77
CA THR A 39 3.76 -0.35 -0.76
C THR A 39 4.48 -1.48 -0.04
N LEU A 40 3.75 -2.49 0.44
CA LEU A 40 4.33 -3.67 1.09
C LEU A 40 5.28 -4.43 0.16
N GLN A 41 4.90 -4.63 -1.10
CA GLN A 41 5.76 -5.28 -2.09
C GLN A 41 7.06 -4.50 -2.30
N SER A 42 6.99 -3.16 -2.40
CA SER A 42 8.17 -2.31 -2.53
C SER A 42 9.09 -2.38 -1.30
N LEU A 43 8.52 -2.36 -0.09
CA LEU A 43 9.26 -2.51 1.16
C LEU A 43 9.95 -3.88 1.24
N GLN A 44 9.22 -4.96 0.94
CA GLN A 44 9.73 -6.34 0.94
C GLN A 44 10.82 -6.53 -0.11
N GLN A 45 10.66 -5.97 -1.31
CA GLN A 45 11.68 -6.03 -2.35
C GLN A 45 12.96 -5.31 -1.93
N THR A 46 12.84 -4.13 -1.31
CA THR A 46 13.99 -3.37 -0.80
C THR A 46 14.73 -4.16 0.28
N TYR A 47 13.98 -4.79 1.19
CA TYR A 47 14.55 -5.66 2.21
C TYR A 47 15.26 -6.89 1.60
N ALA A 48 14.61 -7.58 0.65
CA ALA A 48 15.13 -8.79 0.02
C ALA A 48 16.45 -8.55 -0.74
N LEU A 49 16.62 -7.34 -1.30
CA LEU A 49 17.84 -6.94 -2.00
C LEU A 49 18.95 -6.45 -1.05
N GLN A 50 18.76 -6.56 0.27
CA GLN A 50 19.68 -6.02 1.28
C GLN A 50 20.02 -4.54 1.02
N GLY A 51 18.98 -3.76 0.71
CA GLY A 51 19.10 -2.36 0.32
C GLY A 51 19.52 -1.43 1.46
N PHE A 52 19.42 -1.87 2.71
CA PHE A 52 19.75 -1.05 3.89
C PHE A 52 21.11 -1.41 4.48
N SER A 53 21.80 -0.39 5.00
CA SER A 53 23.10 -0.52 5.64
C SER A 53 23.04 -1.42 6.89
N TRP A 54 21.98 -1.31 7.69
CA TRP A 54 21.77 -2.11 8.91
C TRP A 54 21.42 -3.57 8.64
N GLN A 55 21.13 -3.97 7.40
CA GLN A 55 20.91 -5.39 7.03
C GLN A 55 22.21 -6.17 6.83
N ARG A 56 23.33 -5.46 6.76
CA ARG A 56 24.65 -6.06 6.67
C ARG A 56 25.17 -6.15 8.09
N ASP A 57 25.08 -7.33 8.69
CA ASP A 57 25.88 -7.60 9.89
C ASP A 57 27.36 -7.36 9.54
N ASP A 58 28.10 -6.70 10.42
CA ASP A 58 29.56 -6.56 10.39
C ASP A 58 30.25 -7.93 10.62
N ALA A 59 29.78 -8.99 9.96
CA ALA A 59 30.31 -10.35 10.02
C ALA A 59 31.49 -10.58 9.07
N ASP A 60 32.01 -9.51 8.45
CA ASP A 60 33.37 -9.52 7.91
C ASP A 60 34.29 -8.93 8.98
N GLU A 61 34.96 -9.80 9.74
CA GLU A 61 36.25 -9.44 10.32
C GLU A 61 37.06 -8.77 9.21
N VAL A 62 37.34 -7.50 9.40
CA VAL A 62 38.13 -6.69 8.49
C VAL A 62 39.51 -7.35 8.39
N ASP A 63 39.78 -8.08 7.30
CA ASP A 63 41.16 -8.34 6.89
C ASP A 63 41.74 -6.96 6.55
N VAL A 64 42.56 -6.45 7.48
CA VAL A 64 43.10 -5.09 7.47
C VAL A 64 44.17 -5.02 6.39
N LEU A 65 43.79 -5.00 5.11
CA LEU A 65 44.76 -5.05 4.02
C LEU A 65 44.22 -4.57 2.65
N ASP A 66 43.31 -3.59 2.57
CA ASP A 66 43.17 -2.83 1.32
C ASP A 66 42.70 -1.37 1.53
N PRO A 67 43.59 -0.37 1.37
CA PRO A 67 43.22 1.05 1.41
C PRO A 67 42.27 1.50 0.29
N LEU A 68 41.94 0.64 -0.69
CA LEU A 68 41.05 0.97 -1.80
C LEU A 68 39.62 0.43 -1.65
N ALA A 69 39.30 -0.31 -0.60
CA ALA A 69 37.96 -0.83 -0.34
C ALA A 69 37.00 0.20 0.28
N VAL A 70 37.09 1.48 -0.13
CA VAL A 70 35.96 2.40 0.06
C VAL A 70 34.83 1.86 -0.81
N ARG A 71 33.88 1.15 -0.19
CA ARG A 71 32.60 0.78 -0.78
C ARG A 71 31.86 2.07 -1.15
N THR A 72 32.21 2.63 -2.30
CA THR A 72 31.47 3.70 -2.95
C THR A 72 30.14 3.12 -3.39
N CYS A 73 29.04 3.64 -2.85
CA CYS A 73 27.73 3.51 -3.45
C CYS A 73 27.84 3.73 -4.98
N ALA A 74 27.23 2.85 -5.78
CA ALA A 74 27.18 2.96 -7.24
C ALA A 74 26.47 4.24 -7.75
N CYS A 75 26.06 5.13 -6.85
CA CYS A 75 25.34 6.37 -7.13
C CYS A 75 26.24 7.62 -7.31
N ARG A 76 27.57 7.49 -7.35
CA ARG A 76 28.47 8.66 -7.28
C ARG A 76 28.63 9.51 -8.55
N GLN A 77 27.80 9.34 -9.57
CA GLN A 77 27.86 10.15 -10.79
C GLN A 77 26.46 10.61 -11.24
N GLY A 78 25.68 11.29 -10.39
CA GLY A 78 24.42 11.86 -10.88
C GLY A 78 23.50 12.64 -9.95
N HIS A 79 23.60 12.53 -8.61
CA HIS A 79 22.63 13.18 -7.72
C HIS A 79 23.14 14.49 -7.10
N HIS A 80 23.29 15.53 -7.93
CA HIS A 80 23.26 16.91 -7.45
C HIS A 80 21.79 17.33 -7.27
N GLY A 81 21.28 17.36 -6.04
CA GLY A 81 20.17 18.27 -5.70
C GLY A 81 18.99 17.74 -4.87
N HIS A 82 18.93 16.46 -4.49
CA HIS A 82 17.92 16.00 -3.54
C HIS A 82 18.58 15.80 -2.18
N ALA A 83 18.16 16.56 -1.17
CA ALA A 83 18.50 16.27 0.22
C ALA A 83 18.16 14.80 0.47
N SER A 84 19.18 13.97 0.64
CA SER A 84 18.99 12.56 0.95
C SER A 84 18.25 12.50 2.26
N GLN A 85 16.99 12.04 2.26
CA GLN A 85 16.35 11.68 3.51
C GLN A 85 17.25 10.63 4.20
N PRO A 86 17.36 10.69 5.53
CA PRO A 86 18.11 9.69 6.26
C PRO A 86 17.52 8.31 5.97
N GLU A 87 18.40 7.32 5.80
CA GLU A 87 17.99 5.92 5.68
C GLU A 87 17.14 5.54 6.92
N PRO A 88 16.00 4.86 6.75
CA PRO A 88 15.19 4.43 7.88
C PRO A 88 15.96 3.39 8.70
N THR A 89 15.83 3.45 10.03
CA THR A 89 16.32 2.41 10.93
C THR A 89 15.56 1.10 10.74
N GLU A 90 16.14 -0.02 11.17
CA GLU A 90 15.46 -1.32 11.18
C GLU A 90 14.10 -1.27 11.90
N ALA A 91 14.05 -0.56 13.04
CA ALA A 91 12.83 -0.40 13.82
C ALA A 91 11.75 0.38 13.05
N GLU A 92 12.13 1.48 12.38
CA GLU A 92 11.21 2.27 11.55
C GLU A 92 10.70 1.49 10.34
N PHE A 93 11.59 0.73 9.67
CA PHE A 93 11.20 -0.14 8.57
C PHE A 93 10.20 -1.21 9.03
N ASN A 94 10.51 -1.91 10.13
CA ASN A 94 9.63 -2.94 10.68
C ASN A 94 8.30 -2.38 11.18
N ALA A 95 8.30 -1.16 11.72
CA ALA A 95 7.07 -0.45 12.08
C ALA A 95 6.22 -0.15 10.82
N ALA A 96 6.83 0.42 9.77
CA ALA A 96 6.13 0.74 8.53
C ALA A 96 5.53 -0.50 7.85
N VAL A 97 6.24 -1.63 7.83
CA VAL A 97 5.71 -2.91 7.30
C VAL A 97 4.49 -3.36 8.09
N ARG A 98 4.57 -3.29 9.43
CA ARG A 98 3.46 -3.71 10.30
C ARG A 98 2.24 -2.81 10.15
N GLU A 99 2.45 -1.50 10.12
CA GLU A 99 1.38 -0.52 9.92
C GLU A 99 0.69 -0.73 8.58
N ALA A 100 1.45 -0.92 7.50
CA ALA A 100 0.89 -1.21 6.19
C ALA A 100 0.12 -2.55 6.15
N GLN A 101 0.58 -3.57 6.88
CA GLN A 101 -0.16 -4.84 7.03
C GLN A 101 -1.48 -4.66 7.79
N VAL A 102 -1.45 -3.99 8.94
CA VAL A 102 -2.66 -3.73 9.74
C VAL A 102 -3.67 -2.92 8.92
N ALA A 103 -3.23 -1.85 8.27
CA ALA A 103 -4.10 -1.04 7.41
C ALA A 103 -4.68 -1.84 6.25
N LEU A 104 -3.91 -2.79 5.68
CA LEU A 104 -4.39 -3.67 4.62
C LEU A 104 -5.51 -4.59 5.13
N ASP A 105 -5.33 -5.19 6.30
CA ASP A 105 -6.32 -6.07 6.93
C ASP A 105 -7.60 -5.29 7.29
N ASP A 106 -7.46 -4.08 7.83
CA ASP A 106 -8.59 -3.19 8.13
C ASP A 106 -9.41 -2.86 6.87
N HIS A 107 -8.74 -2.57 5.75
CA HIS A 107 -9.43 -2.34 4.48
C HIS A 107 -10.07 -3.60 3.90
N ILE A 108 -9.48 -4.79 4.08
CA ILE A 108 -10.11 -6.06 3.69
C ILE A 108 -11.40 -6.28 4.49
N ASN A 109 -11.36 -6.05 5.80
CA ASN A 109 -12.54 -6.16 6.66
C ASN A 109 -13.61 -5.14 6.26
N SER A 110 -13.22 -3.88 6.03
CA SER A 110 -14.14 -2.82 5.59
C SER A 110 -14.80 -3.11 4.24
N ILE A 111 -14.08 -3.74 3.31
CA ILE A 111 -14.66 -4.21 2.04
C ILE A 111 -15.72 -5.27 2.31
N ASN A 112 -15.41 -6.28 3.12
CA ASN A 112 -16.35 -7.36 3.42
C ASN A 112 -17.62 -6.84 4.09
N GLU A 113 -17.49 -5.92 5.05
CA GLU A 113 -18.63 -5.26 5.71
C GLU A 113 -19.47 -4.46 4.70
N THR A 114 -18.83 -3.66 3.85
CA THR A 114 -19.54 -2.84 2.85
C THR A 114 -20.20 -3.72 1.78
N LEU A 115 -19.58 -4.83 1.37
CA LEU A 115 -20.19 -5.79 0.45
C LEU A 115 -21.40 -6.48 1.09
N GLU A 116 -21.36 -6.75 2.39
CA GLU A 116 -22.51 -7.27 3.12
C GLU A 116 -23.67 -6.25 3.14
N GLU A 117 -23.38 -4.95 3.36
CA GLU A 117 -24.37 -3.88 3.23
C GLU A 117 -24.98 -3.83 1.82
N VAL A 118 -24.17 -3.99 0.77
CA VAL A 118 -24.65 -4.06 -0.62
C VAL A 118 -25.57 -5.26 -0.82
N ARG A 119 -25.21 -6.45 -0.31
CA ARG A 119 -26.04 -7.66 -0.41
C ARG A 119 -27.39 -7.47 0.28
N TYR A 120 -27.43 -6.85 1.46
CA TYR A 120 -28.69 -6.54 2.12
C TYR A 120 -29.57 -5.59 1.29
N ALA A 121 -28.97 -4.59 0.65
CA ALA A 121 -29.70 -3.64 -0.16
C ALA A 121 -30.20 -4.25 -1.48
N GLU A 122 -29.45 -5.19 -2.08
CA GLU A 122 -29.90 -6.00 -3.21
C GLU A 122 -31.10 -6.89 -2.84
N ASP A 123 -31.04 -7.55 -1.67
CA ASP A 123 -32.13 -8.39 -1.17
C ASP A 123 -33.40 -7.57 -0.86
N GLU A 124 -33.25 -6.36 -0.32
CA GLU A 124 -34.36 -5.44 -0.09
C GLU A 124 -35.02 -5.01 -1.41
N LEU A 125 -34.22 -4.55 -2.38
CA LEU A 125 -34.69 -4.21 -3.72
C LEU A 125 -35.38 -5.37 -4.43
N GLY A 126 -34.87 -6.59 -4.26
CA GLY A 126 -35.46 -7.80 -4.85
C GLY A 126 -36.80 -8.20 -4.23
N ARG A 127 -37.17 -7.66 -3.07
CA ARG A 127 -38.48 -7.87 -2.43
C ARG A 127 -39.53 -6.83 -2.85
N ASP A 128 -39.09 -5.70 -3.37
CA ASP A 128 -39.95 -4.58 -3.79
C ASP A 128 -40.42 -4.68 -5.26
N VAL A 129 -40.02 -5.74 -5.99
CA VAL A 129 -40.38 -6.04 -7.39
C VAL A 129 -41.30 -7.26 -7.47
#